data_AF-A0A399T5N1-F1
#
_entry.id   AF-A0A399T5N1-F1
#
_cell.length_a   1.000
_cell.length_b   1.000
_cell.length_c   1.000
_cell.angle_alpha   90.00
_cell.angle_beta   90.00
_cell.angle_gamma   90.00
#
_symmetry.space_group_name_H-M   'P 1'
#
loop_
_entity.id
_entity.type
_entity.pdbx_description
1 polymer ?
#
loop_
_entity_poly.entity_id
_entity_poly.type
_entity_poly.pdbx_seq_one_letter_code
_entity_poly.pdbx_strand_id
1 'polypeptide(L)'
;MAHKKGVGSSKNGRESESKRLGVKIYGGQFAKAGNILVRQRGTSHHPGENVGIGKDHTLFALIDGTVVFQKKRKNRSYVSVAPIVEVEAAVAEAPAKKAAPKAEAPKAAAEGDDLTKLTGVGPKLAEVLVEGGFASYAAIAAASVEDIQKVLETAGSRYASKDPAPWIEEAKGLA
;
A
#
# COMPACT_ATOMS: atom_id res chain seq x y z
N MET A 1 -51.61 50.70 -34.83
CA MET A 1 -50.70 49.55 -34.71
C MET A 1 -50.22 49.47 -33.26
N ALA A 2 -50.69 48.49 -32.49
CA ALA A 2 -50.30 48.33 -31.09
C ALA A 2 -49.05 47.44 -31.00
N HIS A 3 -47.95 48.01 -30.52
CA HIS A 3 -46.70 47.29 -30.36
C HIS A 3 -46.69 46.38 -29.12
N LYS A 4 -45.97 45.27 -29.32
CA LYS A 4 -45.35 44.35 -28.34
C LYS A 4 -46.30 43.49 -27.50
N LYS A 5 -46.55 42.26 -28.00
CA LYS A 5 -46.80 41.12 -27.11
C LYS A 5 -45.49 40.79 -26.41
N GLY A 6 -45.40 41.16 -25.13
CA GLY A 6 -44.23 40.91 -24.29
C GLY A 6 -43.87 39.43 -24.29
N VAL A 7 -42.63 39.12 -24.66
CA VAL A 7 -42.04 37.80 -24.47
C VAL A 7 -41.66 37.68 -23.00
N GLY A 8 -42.32 36.79 -22.27
CA GLY A 8 -41.88 36.37 -20.94
C GLY A 8 -40.69 35.43 -21.07
N SER A 9 -39.55 35.81 -20.50
CA SER A 9 -38.41 34.89 -20.38
C SER A 9 -38.60 34.04 -19.13
N SER A 10 -38.89 32.75 -19.30
CA SER A 10 -38.76 31.77 -18.22
C SER A 10 -37.29 31.38 -18.10
N LYS A 11 -36.64 31.74 -17.00
CA LYS A 11 -35.27 31.30 -16.71
C LYS A 11 -35.31 29.98 -15.96
N ASN A 12 -35.04 28.90 -16.67
CA ASN A 12 -34.82 27.58 -16.10
C ASN A 12 -33.38 27.51 -15.58
N GLY A 13 -33.14 28.07 -14.38
CA GLY A 13 -31.82 28.19 -13.75
C GLY A 13 -31.69 27.45 -12.41
N ARG A 14 -32.48 26.39 -12.19
CA ARG A 14 -32.40 25.59 -10.95
C ARG A 14 -31.46 24.41 -11.16
N GLU A 15 -30.28 24.49 -10.58
CA GLU A 15 -29.31 23.41 -10.52
C GLU A 15 -29.24 22.85 -9.09
N SER A 16 -28.91 21.57 -8.94
CA SER A 16 -28.59 20.99 -7.64
C SER A 16 -27.09 20.84 -7.47
N GLU A 17 -26.59 20.95 -6.24
CA GLU A 17 -25.17 20.73 -5.97
C GLU A 17 -24.73 19.30 -6.32
N SER A 18 -23.53 19.17 -6.90
CA SER A 18 -22.90 17.89 -7.21
C SER A 18 -22.74 16.99 -5.97
N LYS A 19 -23.22 15.76 -6.07
CA LYS A 19 -23.23 14.79 -4.96
C LYS A 19 -21.95 13.94 -4.86
N ARG A 20 -20.90 14.30 -5.60
CA ARG A 20 -19.56 13.66 -5.56
C ARG A 20 -19.62 12.14 -5.69
N LEU A 21 -20.51 11.65 -6.56
CA LEU A 21 -20.64 10.23 -6.90
C LEU A 21 -19.40 9.72 -7.66
N GLY A 22 -19.33 8.43 -7.91
CA GLY A 22 -18.27 7.77 -8.67
C GLY A 22 -17.40 6.82 -7.84
N VAL A 23 -16.42 6.25 -8.54
CA VAL A 23 -15.40 5.35 -7.98
C VAL A 23 -14.46 6.15 -7.08
N LYS A 24 -14.08 5.56 -5.94
CA LYS A 24 -13.17 6.14 -4.94
C LYS A 24 -11.83 5.41 -4.90
N ILE A 25 -11.87 4.09 -5.04
CA ILE A 25 -10.67 3.24 -5.14
C ILE A 25 -10.76 2.48 -6.45
N TYR A 26 -9.71 2.60 -7.27
CA TYR A 26 -9.66 2.00 -8.60
C TYR A 26 -9.19 0.54 -8.54
N GLY A 27 -9.39 -0.19 -9.66
CA GLY A 27 -8.88 -1.55 -9.78
C GLY A 27 -7.35 -1.61 -9.66
N GLY A 28 -6.84 -2.61 -8.95
CA GLY A 28 -5.42 -2.78 -8.65
C GLY A 28 -4.92 -1.99 -7.45
N GLN A 29 -5.77 -1.17 -6.81
CA GLN A 29 -5.40 -0.44 -5.59
C GLN A 29 -5.77 -1.23 -4.34
N PHE A 30 -5.00 -1.01 -3.28
CA PHE A 30 -5.27 -1.56 -1.96
C PHE A 30 -6.45 -0.84 -1.29
N ALA A 31 -7.38 -1.60 -0.74
CA ALA A 31 -8.50 -1.13 0.06
C ALA A 31 -8.45 -1.78 1.44
N LYS A 32 -8.71 -0.98 2.47
CA LYS A 32 -8.95 -1.48 3.83
C LYS A 32 -10.40 -1.89 4.00
N ALA A 33 -10.68 -2.80 4.90
CA ALA A 33 -12.02 -3.15 5.35
C ALA A 33 -12.76 -1.87 5.79
N GLY A 34 -14.00 -1.72 5.34
CA GLY A 34 -14.83 -0.53 5.55
C GLY A 34 -14.59 0.61 4.55
N ASN A 35 -13.53 0.58 3.73
CA ASN A 35 -13.33 1.63 2.72
C ASN A 35 -14.45 1.64 1.69
N ILE A 36 -14.91 2.84 1.32
CA ILE A 36 -15.86 3.02 0.23
C ILE A 36 -15.14 2.82 -1.10
N LEU A 37 -15.65 1.90 -1.92
CA LEU A 37 -15.14 1.61 -3.25
C LEU A 37 -15.82 2.49 -4.31
N VAL A 38 -17.16 2.57 -4.27
CA VAL A 38 -17.96 3.30 -5.26
C VAL A 38 -19.20 3.90 -4.60
N ARG A 39 -19.44 5.20 -4.84
CA ARG A 39 -20.72 5.86 -4.52
C ARG A 39 -21.53 6.02 -5.80
N GLN A 40 -22.73 5.48 -5.84
CA GLN A 40 -23.52 5.42 -7.08
C GLN A 40 -25.00 5.72 -6.85
N ARG A 41 -25.73 5.96 -7.94
CA ARG A 41 -27.19 5.98 -7.95
C ARG A 41 -27.66 4.72 -8.67
N GLY A 42 -28.43 3.90 -7.97
CA GLY A 42 -28.69 2.52 -8.39
C GLY A 42 -27.41 1.68 -8.44
N THR A 43 -27.49 0.50 -9.03
CA THR A 43 -26.40 -0.47 -9.11
C THR A 43 -25.78 -0.49 -10.51
N SER A 44 -24.93 0.50 -10.80
CA SER A 44 -24.08 0.47 -12.01
C SER A 44 -23.01 -0.61 -11.88
N HIS A 45 -22.36 -0.61 -10.72
CA HIS A 45 -21.46 -1.64 -10.24
C HIS A 45 -22.18 -2.52 -9.22
N HIS A 46 -22.07 -3.83 -9.38
CA HIS A 46 -22.67 -4.82 -8.49
C HIS A 46 -21.63 -5.31 -7.48
N PRO A 47 -22.04 -5.64 -6.25
CA PRO A 47 -21.14 -6.26 -5.28
C PRO A 47 -20.69 -7.63 -5.78
N GLY A 48 -19.40 -7.89 -5.71
CA GLY A 48 -18.78 -9.20 -5.91
C GLY A 48 -18.33 -9.79 -4.58
N GLU A 49 -17.29 -10.60 -4.63
CA GLU A 49 -16.71 -11.22 -3.44
C GLU A 49 -16.07 -10.18 -2.52
N ASN A 50 -16.29 -10.33 -1.21
CA ASN A 50 -15.76 -9.48 -0.14
C ASN A 50 -16.13 -7.99 -0.23
N VAL A 51 -17.28 -7.69 -0.86
CA VAL A 51 -17.82 -6.33 -1.00
C VAL A 51 -19.25 -6.30 -0.50
N GLY A 52 -19.55 -5.36 0.38
CA GLY A 52 -20.89 -5.07 0.88
C GLY A 52 -21.60 -3.98 0.06
N ILE A 53 -22.93 -3.94 0.15
CA ILE A 53 -23.77 -2.89 -0.45
C ILE A 53 -24.57 -2.17 0.64
N GLY A 54 -24.47 -0.84 0.67
CA GLY A 54 -25.25 0.01 1.58
C GLY A 54 -26.66 0.33 1.08
N LYS A 55 -27.46 0.99 1.92
CA LYS A 55 -28.84 1.41 1.58
C LYS A 55 -28.92 2.30 0.34
N ASP A 56 -27.92 3.16 0.12
CA ASP A 56 -27.82 4.04 -1.05
C ASP A 56 -27.10 3.40 -2.24
N HIS A 57 -26.91 2.07 -2.22
CA HIS A 57 -26.13 1.28 -3.19
C HIS A 57 -24.64 1.60 -3.23
N THR A 58 -24.10 2.30 -2.22
CA THR A 58 -22.66 2.48 -2.04
C THR A 58 -21.99 1.12 -1.81
N LEU A 59 -20.91 0.84 -2.54
CA LEU A 59 -20.10 -0.36 -2.36
C LEU A 59 -18.96 -0.09 -1.40
N PHE A 60 -18.73 -0.99 -0.46
CA PHE A 60 -17.63 -0.90 0.52
C PHE A 60 -16.93 -2.25 0.69
N ALA A 61 -15.64 -2.21 1.00
CA ALA A 61 -14.84 -3.41 1.23
C ALA A 61 -15.19 -4.07 2.58
N LEU A 62 -15.31 -5.39 2.60
CA LEU A 62 -15.51 -6.16 3.85
C LEU A 62 -14.18 -6.62 4.46
N ILE A 63 -13.15 -6.76 3.63
CA ILE A 63 -11.81 -7.21 4.02
C ILE A 63 -10.75 -6.29 3.44
N ASP A 64 -9.53 -6.41 3.96
CA ASP A 64 -8.34 -5.78 3.39
C ASP A 64 -7.88 -6.53 2.13
N GLY A 65 -7.51 -5.82 1.08
CA GLY A 65 -7.04 -6.45 -0.14
C GLY A 65 -7.03 -5.54 -1.37
N THR A 66 -6.85 -6.16 -2.53
CA THR A 66 -6.77 -5.44 -3.82
C THR A 66 -8.13 -5.42 -4.50
N VAL A 67 -8.56 -4.24 -4.94
CA VAL A 67 -9.85 -4.06 -5.63
C VAL A 67 -9.75 -4.57 -7.06
N VAL A 68 -10.72 -5.36 -7.50
CA VAL A 68 -10.80 -5.90 -8.85
C VAL A 68 -12.16 -5.58 -9.45
N PHE A 69 -12.14 -4.97 -10.65
CA PHE A 69 -13.34 -4.73 -11.44
C PHE A 69 -13.44 -5.78 -12.55
N GLN A 70 -14.56 -6.48 -12.63
CA GLN A 70 -14.81 -7.51 -13.64
C GLN A 70 -16.13 -7.29 -14.34
N LYS A 71 -16.19 -7.55 -15.64
CA LYS A 71 -17.44 -7.61 -16.39
C LYS A 71 -17.87 -9.07 -16.50
N LYS A 72 -19.11 -9.37 -16.13
CA LYS A 72 -19.69 -10.72 -16.20
C LYS A 72 -20.85 -10.73 -17.22
N ARG A 73 -21.78 -11.68 -17.07
CA ARG A 73 -22.94 -11.88 -17.95
C ARG A 73 -23.72 -10.57 -18.15
N LYS A 74 -24.26 -10.38 -19.36
CA LYS A 74 -25.04 -9.19 -19.76
C LYS A 74 -24.26 -7.86 -19.64
N ASN A 75 -22.93 -7.91 -19.77
CA ASN A 75 -22.04 -6.74 -19.66
C ASN A 75 -22.17 -5.97 -18.33
N ARG A 76 -22.64 -6.64 -17.27
CA ARG A 76 -22.75 -6.06 -15.93
C ARG A 76 -21.38 -6.05 -15.26
N SER A 77 -21.06 -4.92 -14.64
CA SER A 77 -19.82 -4.75 -13.91
C SER A 77 -19.97 -5.16 -12.45
N TYR A 78 -18.98 -5.88 -11.92
CA TYR A 78 -18.87 -6.37 -10.56
C TYR A 78 -17.57 -5.87 -9.95
N VAL A 79 -17.61 -5.59 -8.65
CA VAL A 79 -16.44 -5.14 -7.87
C VAL A 79 -16.22 -6.15 -6.76
N SER A 80 -15.03 -6.74 -6.72
CA SER A 80 -14.60 -7.67 -5.67
C SER A 80 -13.31 -7.18 -5.03
N VAL A 81 -13.04 -7.62 -3.81
CA VAL A 81 -11.76 -7.40 -3.13
C VAL A 81 -11.06 -8.75 -3.01
N ALA A 82 -9.90 -8.87 -3.67
CA ALA A 82 -9.05 -10.05 -3.55
C ALA A 82 -8.20 -9.89 -2.28
N PRO A 83 -8.25 -10.85 -1.34
CA PRO A 83 -7.43 -10.79 -0.14
C PRO A 83 -5.94 -10.74 -0.51
N ILE A 84 -5.18 -9.95 0.22
CA ILE A 84 -3.73 -10.07 0.24
C ILE A 84 -3.40 -11.36 0.99
N VAL A 85 -3.25 -12.45 0.25
CA VAL A 85 -2.62 -13.65 0.78
C VAL A 85 -1.13 -13.35 0.77
N GLU A 86 -0.54 -13.15 1.95
CA GLU A 86 0.91 -13.19 2.12
C GLU A 86 1.33 -14.65 1.87
N VAL A 87 1.64 -14.96 0.61
CA VAL A 87 2.11 -16.29 0.23
C VAL A 87 3.60 -16.36 0.54
N GLU A 88 3.93 -16.95 1.69
CA GLU A 88 5.21 -17.64 1.87
C GLU A 88 5.21 -18.90 0.96
N ALA A 89 6.33 -19.15 0.27
CA ALA A 89 6.40 -19.79 -1.06
C ALA A 89 6.42 -21.34 -1.12
N ALA A 90 6.01 -21.91 -2.27
CA ALA A 90 6.56 -23.15 -2.84
C ALA A 90 6.38 -23.23 -4.39
N VAL A 91 7.35 -23.83 -5.08
CA VAL A 91 7.72 -23.70 -6.52
C VAL A 91 7.26 -24.89 -7.37
N ALA A 92 6.87 -24.66 -8.65
CA ALA A 92 7.12 -25.58 -9.78
C ALA A 92 6.94 -24.91 -11.18
N GLU A 93 8.08 -24.74 -11.87
CA GLU A 93 8.39 -24.81 -13.31
C GLU A 93 7.69 -23.94 -14.40
N ALA A 94 8.55 -23.27 -15.19
CA ALA A 94 8.26 -22.33 -16.27
C ALA A 94 8.16 -23.02 -17.67
N PRO A 95 7.86 -22.31 -18.79
CA PRO A 95 8.91 -21.49 -19.42
C PRO A 95 8.46 -20.14 -20.05
N ALA A 96 9.29 -19.13 -19.77
CA ALA A 96 9.86 -18.11 -20.67
C ALA A 96 8.97 -17.22 -21.58
N LYS A 97 8.94 -15.91 -21.24
CA LYS A 97 9.55 -14.87 -22.08
C LYS A 97 9.97 -13.61 -21.28
N LYS A 98 11.24 -13.23 -21.49
CA LYS A 98 12.05 -12.11 -20.97
C LYS A 98 11.38 -10.72 -20.98
N ALA A 99 11.44 -10.03 -19.82
CA ALA A 99 12.11 -8.71 -19.65
C ALA A 99 12.27 -8.41 -18.14
N ALA A 100 13.50 -8.12 -17.70
CA ALA A 100 13.99 -8.01 -16.31
C ALA A 100 14.22 -6.52 -15.92
N PRO A 101 14.75 -6.16 -14.73
CA PRO A 101 14.50 -6.69 -13.37
C PRO A 101 14.33 -5.56 -12.32
N LYS A 102 13.70 -5.84 -11.17
CA LYS A 102 14.23 -5.34 -9.90
C LYS A 102 14.02 -6.40 -8.83
N ALA A 103 15.15 -6.85 -8.29
CA ALA A 103 15.29 -7.94 -7.37
C ALA A 103 14.81 -7.56 -5.98
N GLU A 104 14.12 -8.48 -5.32
CA GLU A 104 14.13 -8.61 -3.86
C GLU A 104 13.76 -10.05 -3.49
N ALA A 105 14.66 -10.67 -2.75
CA ALA A 105 14.57 -11.97 -2.10
C ALA A 105 15.45 -11.87 -0.84
N PRO A 106 15.37 -12.78 0.14
CA PRO A 106 14.33 -12.86 1.17
C PRO A 106 14.95 -12.90 2.59
N LYS A 107 14.18 -12.68 3.66
CA LYS A 107 14.58 -13.09 5.03
C LYS A 107 13.30 -13.31 5.86
N ALA A 108 12.87 -14.56 6.07
CA ALA A 108 13.38 -15.50 7.06
C ALA A 108 13.41 -14.89 8.47
N ALA A 109 12.39 -15.23 9.26
CA ALA A 109 12.38 -15.06 10.70
C ALA A 109 13.61 -15.74 11.31
N ALA A 110 14.56 -14.93 11.75
CA ALA A 110 15.45 -15.25 12.84
C ALA A 110 15.01 -14.35 13.99
N GLU A 111 14.84 -14.93 15.17
CA GLU A 111 14.65 -14.24 16.43
C GLU A 111 15.81 -13.24 16.60
N GLY A 112 15.56 -12.00 16.19
CA GLY A 112 16.54 -10.92 16.14
C GLY A 112 16.04 -9.78 17.00
N ASP A 113 16.95 -9.16 17.74
CA ASP A 113 16.62 -8.07 18.64
C ASP A 113 16.04 -6.88 17.87
N ASP A 114 15.14 -6.13 18.51
CA ASP A 114 14.51 -4.95 17.93
C ASP A 114 15.51 -3.77 17.82
N LEU A 115 16.29 -3.74 16.74
CA LEU A 115 17.31 -2.71 16.48
C LEU A 115 16.75 -1.28 16.42
N THR A 116 15.43 -1.10 16.32
CA THR A 116 14.80 0.23 16.36
C THR A 116 14.89 0.91 17.72
N LYS A 117 15.27 0.17 18.77
CA LYS A 117 15.53 0.73 20.11
C LYS A 117 16.87 1.47 20.19
N LEU A 118 17.76 1.29 19.22
CA LEU A 118 19.02 2.04 19.14
C LEU A 118 18.75 3.48 18.69
N THR A 119 19.40 4.42 19.34
CA THR A 119 19.20 5.85 19.11
C THR A 119 19.44 6.25 17.64
N GLY A 120 18.41 6.79 16.99
CA GLY A 120 18.50 7.23 15.59
C GLY A 120 18.46 6.10 14.55
N VAL A 121 18.24 4.85 14.96
CA VAL A 121 18.01 3.72 14.06
C VAL A 121 16.51 3.60 13.78
N GLY A 122 16.08 4.08 12.60
CA GLY A 122 14.71 3.91 12.13
C GLY A 122 14.48 2.54 11.45
N PRO A 123 13.21 2.19 11.11
CA PRO A 123 12.87 0.89 10.52
C PRO A 123 13.71 0.52 9.29
N LYS A 124 13.93 1.47 8.39
CA LYS A 124 14.74 1.26 7.17
C LYS A 124 16.24 1.09 7.43
N LEU A 125 16.74 1.66 8.52
CA LEU A 125 18.14 1.52 8.90
C LEU A 125 18.36 0.20 9.64
N ALA A 126 17.39 -0.23 10.45
CA ALA A 126 17.36 -1.57 11.03
C ALA A 126 17.35 -2.65 9.95
N GLU A 127 16.54 -2.49 8.89
CA GLU A 127 16.55 -3.38 7.72
C GLU A 127 17.94 -3.47 7.08
N VAL A 128 18.59 -2.32 6.82
CA VAL A 128 19.95 -2.26 6.25
C VAL A 128 20.99 -2.98 7.12
N LEU A 129 20.91 -2.82 8.45
CA LEU A 129 21.81 -3.50 9.38
C LEU A 129 21.58 -5.02 9.40
N VAL A 130 20.32 -5.45 9.38
CA VAL A 130 19.93 -6.86 9.30
C VAL A 130 20.36 -7.48 7.97
N GLU A 131 20.22 -6.77 6.86
CA GLU A 131 20.72 -7.18 5.53
C GLU A 131 22.25 -7.29 5.52
N GLY A 132 22.95 -6.36 6.19
CA GLY A 132 24.39 -6.38 6.40
C GLY A 132 24.90 -7.47 7.36
N GLY A 133 24.01 -8.30 7.91
CA GLY A 133 24.37 -9.42 8.78
C GLY A 133 24.37 -9.09 10.28
N PHE A 134 24.02 -7.86 10.66
CA PHE A 134 23.92 -7.43 12.06
C PHE A 134 22.47 -7.55 12.54
N ALA A 135 22.04 -8.77 12.88
CA ALA A 135 20.64 -9.07 13.22
C ALA A 135 20.32 -9.06 14.73
N SER A 136 21.29 -8.78 15.60
CA SER A 136 21.12 -8.76 17.07
C SER A 136 22.00 -7.71 17.73
N TYR A 137 21.68 -7.32 18.98
CA TYR A 137 22.53 -6.40 19.74
C TYR A 137 23.91 -7.00 20.00
N ALA A 138 24.00 -8.31 20.26
CA ALA A 138 25.26 -8.99 20.46
C ALA A 138 26.16 -8.93 19.19
N ALA A 139 25.57 -9.04 18.00
CA ALA A 139 26.30 -8.93 16.74
C ALA A 139 26.82 -7.51 16.50
N ILE A 140 26.04 -6.48 16.84
CA ILE A 140 26.45 -5.07 16.73
C ILE A 140 27.52 -4.73 17.78
N ALA A 141 27.35 -5.21 19.02
CA ALA A 141 28.29 -4.97 20.12
C ALA A 141 29.68 -5.58 19.87
N ALA A 142 29.74 -6.72 19.17
CA ALA A 142 30.97 -7.41 18.81
C ALA A 142 31.61 -6.90 17.50
N ALA A 143 30.88 -6.10 16.71
CA ALA A 143 31.34 -5.60 15.42
C ALA A 143 32.30 -4.42 15.55
N SER A 144 33.13 -4.23 14.53
CA SER A 144 33.93 -3.01 14.40
C SER A 144 33.11 -1.87 13.79
N VAL A 145 33.45 -0.62 14.15
CA VAL A 145 32.84 0.59 13.57
C VAL A 145 32.95 0.56 12.03
N GLU A 146 34.06 0.07 11.51
CA GLU A 146 34.35 0.01 10.07
C GLU A 146 33.44 -0.95 9.32
N ASP A 147 33.09 -2.08 9.92
CA ASP A 147 32.27 -3.09 9.25
C ASP A 147 30.81 -2.65 9.15
N ILE A 148 30.30 -1.99 10.19
CA ILE A 148 28.98 -1.36 10.15
C ILE A 148 28.99 -0.21 9.14
N GLN A 149 30.02 0.63 9.13
CA GLN A 149 30.14 1.74 8.20
C GLN A 149 30.15 1.29 6.73
N LYS A 150 30.87 0.20 6.40
CA LYS A 150 30.87 -0.38 5.04
C LYS A 150 29.49 -0.82 4.59
N VAL A 151 28.68 -1.39 5.49
CA VAL A 151 27.29 -1.77 5.21
C VAL A 151 26.44 -0.53 4.91
N LEU A 152 26.57 0.52 5.72
CA LEU A 152 25.84 1.77 5.51
C LEU A 152 26.21 2.47 4.21
N GLU A 153 27.49 2.47 3.84
CA GLU A 153 27.98 3.02 2.58
C GLU A 153 27.46 2.23 1.37
N THR A 154 27.41 0.91 1.48
CA THR A 154 26.87 0.02 0.45
C THR A 154 25.36 0.23 0.25
N ALA A 155 24.62 0.48 1.33
CA ALA A 155 23.19 0.76 1.29
C ALA A 155 22.85 2.15 0.69
N GLY A 156 23.83 3.05 0.61
CA GLY A 156 23.77 4.28 -0.17
C GLY A 156 24.05 5.55 0.62
N SER A 157 24.16 6.67 -0.11
CA SER A 157 24.60 7.97 0.42
C SER A 157 23.73 8.55 1.55
N ARG A 158 22.50 8.06 1.73
CA ARG A 158 21.61 8.47 2.82
C ARG A 158 22.07 7.95 4.20
N TYR A 159 22.79 6.83 4.23
CA TYR A 159 23.20 6.16 5.46
C TYR A 159 24.71 6.27 5.71
N ALA A 160 25.50 6.52 4.66
CA ALA A 160 26.95 6.74 4.75
C ALA A 160 27.38 7.85 5.72
N SER A 161 26.51 8.85 5.98
CA SER A 161 26.81 9.96 6.90
C SER A 161 26.42 9.68 8.37
N LYS A 162 25.98 8.46 8.69
CA LYS A 162 25.61 8.07 10.05
C LYS A 162 26.80 7.43 10.74
N ASP A 163 27.08 7.89 11.97
CA ASP A 163 28.14 7.32 12.81
C ASP A 163 27.61 6.10 13.58
N PRO A 164 28.21 4.90 13.40
CA PRO A 164 27.74 3.68 14.07
C PRO A 164 28.32 3.48 15.48
N ALA A 165 29.31 4.28 15.90
CA ALA A 165 29.91 4.21 17.23
C ALA A 165 28.91 4.24 18.42
N PRO A 166 27.92 5.17 18.48
CA PRO A 166 26.95 5.17 19.59
C PRO A 166 26.07 3.91 19.63
N TRP A 167 25.79 3.30 18.47
CA TRP A 167 24.97 2.08 18.40
C TRP A 167 25.70 0.87 18.99
N ILE A 168 27.02 0.79 18.84
CA ILE A 168 27.84 -0.27 19.42
C ILE A 168 27.84 -0.17 20.95
N GLU A 169 27.99 1.04 21.51
CA GLU A 169 27.97 1.25 22.96
C GLU A 169 26.59 0.98 23.56
N GLU A 170 25.52 1.39 22.90
CA GLU A 170 24.15 1.13 23.32
C GLU A 170 23.79 -0.36 23.20
N ALA A 171 24.26 -1.03 22.14
CA ALA A 171 24.09 -2.46 21.97
C ALA A 171 24.81 -3.28 23.05
N LYS A 172 25.99 -2.85 23.54
CA LYS A 172 26.66 -3.49 24.68
C LYS A 172 25.85 -3.45 25.98
N GLY A 173 24.99 -2.44 26.15
CA GLY A 173 24.11 -2.32 27.32
C GLY A 173 22.80 -3.11 27.19
N LEU A 174 22.44 -3.53 25.98
CA LEU A 174 21.19 -4.24 25.65
C LEU A 174 21.39 -5.71 25.29
N ALA A 175 22.63 -6.11 24.97
CA ALA A 175 23.06 -7.50 24.73
C ALA A 175 23.32 -8.25 26.05
#